data_AF-A0A523QJP3-F1
#
_entry.id   AF-A0A523QJP3-F1
#
_cell.length_a   1.000
_cell.length_b   1.000
_cell.length_c   1.000
_cell.angle_alpha   90.00
_cell.angle_beta   90.00
_cell.angle_gamma   90.00
#
_symmetry.space_group_name_H-M   'P 1'
#
loop_
_entity.id
_entity.type
_entity.pdbx_description
1 polymer ?
#
loop_
_entity_poly.entity_id
_entity_poly.type
_entity_poly.pdbx_seq_one_letter_code
_entity_poly.pdbx_strand_id
1 'polypeptide(L)'
;MYGWRGTILNVDLSSGKIDKEKLPEDMAWDYLGGRGFNIKTLYEELEPGVEPLSPENILVFGTGPLNGTPLGCGRMTVTTKSPQTGFFVEGNNGGFFAPELKFAGYDIIVIRGRADKPVYLWIKDEKVEIRDASHIWGKTTWETDRIIKEELGDPEIQLRYIGPAGENLVNISIILGNRARAGGRGGAAAVMGSKNLKAIAVRGSDGVKIAHPTEFQEALLEIWEDLDVDGSKDPFTRIWGLYGSPIVLRIQQEYGTLATNNGQEGVFEKVMDISGEEFLKNYVVKPKACFCCQSPACSHWCEVRDGPYAGTRTEGIQAGSTEALGSYCGISYLPAIIKGHALCNELGVGMFSTGTTIAWAMEAFEKGIISSKDTDGLELRFGNHEAMLQLIRKIAYREGFGDLLADGVKKASERIGKGSQDFALHV
;
A
#
# COMPACT_ATOMS: atom_id res chain seq x y z
N MET A 1 15.34 -13.15 24.28
CA MET A 1 14.44 -13.27 23.11
C MET A 1 15.29 -13.34 21.85
N TYR A 2 14.95 -14.24 20.92
CA TYR A 2 15.59 -14.38 19.60
C TYR A 2 14.54 -14.05 18.53
N GLY A 3 14.97 -13.55 17.37
CA GLY A 3 14.07 -13.01 16.35
C GLY A 3 13.51 -11.64 16.72
N TRP A 4 12.91 -11.48 17.90
CA TRP A 4 12.49 -10.17 18.44
C TRP A 4 13.67 -9.31 18.89
N ARG A 5 13.53 -7.99 18.75
CA ARG A 5 14.49 -7.01 19.28
C ARG A 5 14.24 -6.68 20.75
N GLY A 6 13.00 -6.85 21.21
CA GLY A 6 12.55 -6.61 22.57
C GLY A 6 12.11 -5.18 22.86
N THR A 7 11.79 -4.36 21.85
CA THR A 7 11.55 -2.92 22.04
C THR A 7 10.30 -2.42 21.30
N ILE A 8 9.44 -1.70 22.02
CA ILE A 8 8.33 -0.91 21.51
C ILE A 8 8.76 0.56 21.49
N LEU A 9 8.67 1.22 20.34
CA LEU A 9 8.88 2.66 20.20
C LEU A 9 7.54 3.39 20.30
N ASN A 10 7.32 4.07 21.41
CA ASN A 10 6.14 4.89 21.65
C ASN A 10 6.43 6.35 21.25
N VAL A 11 5.61 6.90 20.36
CA VAL A 11 5.75 8.29 19.90
C VAL A 11 4.42 9.01 20.07
N ASP A 12 4.42 10.05 20.92
CA ASP A 12 3.30 10.97 21.07
C ASP A 12 3.63 12.26 20.31
N LEU A 13 2.92 12.50 19.21
CA LEU A 13 3.16 13.63 18.34
C LEU A 13 2.64 14.96 18.90
N SER A 14 1.72 14.94 19.88
CA SER A 14 1.19 16.14 20.51
C SER A 14 2.14 16.71 21.56
N SER A 15 2.74 15.83 22.38
CA SER A 15 3.75 16.24 23.36
C SER A 15 5.17 16.26 22.80
N GLY A 16 5.40 15.60 21.66
CA GLY A 16 6.74 15.35 21.10
C GLY A 16 7.52 14.30 21.88
N LYS A 17 6.88 13.59 22.82
CA LYS A 17 7.53 12.59 23.66
C LYS A 17 7.84 11.32 22.85
N ILE A 18 9.05 10.81 23.03
CA ILE A 18 9.50 9.54 22.46
C ILE A 18 9.97 8.65 23.62
N ASP A 19 9.33 7.52 23.80
CA ASP A 19 9.68 6.54 24.81
C ASP A 19 10.01 5.19 24.18
N LYS A 20 10.97 4.48 24.78
CA LYS A 20 11.30 3.10 24.44
C LYS A 20 10.87 2.21 25.58
N GLU A 21 9.97 1.29 25.30
CA GLU A 21 9.47 0.33 26.26
C GLU A 21 9.96 -1.07 25.91
N LYS A 22 10.20 -1.88 26.94
CA LYS A 22 10.54 -3.29 26.73
C LYS A 22 9.30 -4.03 26.23
N LEU A 23 9.43 -4.75 25.12
CA LEU A 23 8.40 -5.69 24.65
C LEU A 23 8.17 -6.76 25.73
N PRO A 24 6.92 -6.90 26.25
CA PRO A 24 6.59 -7.95 27.20
C PRO A 24 6.79 -9.34 26.58
N GLU A 25 7.32 -10.28 27.35
CA GLU A 25 7.66 -11.61 26.85
C GLU A 25 6.40 -12.44 26.55
N ASP A 26 5.37 -12.32 27.38
CA ASP A 26 4.03 -12.87 27.14
C ASP A 26 3.43 -12.31 25.84
N MET A 27 3.51 -11.00 25.60
CA MET A 27 3.06 -10.41 24.35
C MET A 27 3.80 -11.00 23.14
N ALA A 28 5.12 -11.19 23.25
CA ALA A 28 5.93 -11.79 22.19
C ALA A 28 5.50 -13.22 21.85
N TRP A 29 5.26 -14.05 22.86
CA TRP A 29 4.89 -15.46 22.67
C TRP A 29 3.42 -15.68 22.31
N ASP A 30 2.49 -14.93 22.91
CA ASP A 30 1.06 -15.11 22.70
C ASP A 30 0.59 -14.52 21.36
N TYR A 31 1.24 -13.47 20.87
CA TYR A 31 0.83 -12.74 19.67
C TYR A 31 1.82 -12.81 18.51
N LEU A 32 3.00 -13.42 18.72
CA LEU A 32 4.08 -13.67 17.75
C LEU A 32 4.72 -12.42 17.12
N GLY A 33 3.95 -11.49 16.58
CA GLY A 33 4.43 -10.28 15.93
C GLY A 33 3.46 -9.70 14.91
N GLY A 34 3.89 -8.64 14.23
CA GLY A 34 3.19 -8.03 13.10
C GLY A 34 1.75 -7.65 13.46
N ARG A 35 0.78 -8.30 12.81
CA ARG A 35 -0.65 -8.11 13.08
C ARG A 35 -1.02 -8.38 14.54
N GLY A 36 -0.45 -9.41 15.16
CA GLY A 36 -0.76 -9.80 16.54
C GLY A 36 -0.38 -8.70 17.53
N PHE A 37 0.82 -8.14 17.39
CA PHE A 37 1.25 -6.99 18.18
C PHE A 37 0.34 -5.79 17.99
N ASN A 38 0.07 -5.44 16.73
CA ASN A 38 -0.77 -4.30 16.42
C ASN A 38 -2.18 -4.41 17.02
N ILE A 39 -2.83 -5.57 16.88
CA ILE A 39 -4.20 -5.74 17.36
C ILE A 39 -4.25 -5.78 18.89
N LYS A 40 -3.24 -6.34 19.55
CA LYS A 40 -3.11 -6.34 21.00
C LYS A 40 -2.97 -4.91 21.53
N THR A 41 -2.06 -4.12 20.96
CA THR A 41 -1.91 -2.69 21.30
C THR A 41 -3.20 -1.91 21.11
N LEU A 42 -3.89 -2.06 19.96
CA LEU A 42 -5.16 -1.38 19.74
C LEU A 42 -6.25 -1.83 20.71
N TYR A 43 -6.32 -3.13 21.01
CA TYR A 43 -7.33 -3.66 21.92
C TYR A 43 -7.16 -3.15 23.36
N GLU A 44 -5.93 -2.96 23.80
CA GLU A 44 -5.63 -2.49 25.17
C GLU A 44 -5.74 -0.98 25.32
N GLU A 45 -5.46 -0.22 24.26
CA GLU A 45 -5.28 1.24 24.39
C GLU A 45 -6.32 2.08 23.65
N LEU A 46 -6.99 1.53 22.62
CA LEU A 46 -7.93 2.29 21.83
C LEU A 46 -9.34 2.16 22.39
N GLU A 47 -9.81 3.22 23.04
CA GLU A 47 -11.17 3.26 23.59
C GLU A 47 -12.25 3.09 22.50
N PRO A 48 -13.35 2.38 22.81
CA PRO A 48 -14.50 2.31 21.91
C PRO A 48 -15.04 3.69 21.55
N GLY A 49 -15.48 3.87 20.31
CA GLY A 49 -16.08 5.13 19.85
C GLY A 49 -15.10 6.23 19.43
N VAL A 50 -13.77 6.06 19.62
CA VAL A 50 -12.77 7.04 19.13
C VAL A 50 -12.95 7.32 17.63
N GLU A 51 -13.00 8.59 17.24
CA GLU A 51 -13.16 8.95 15.83
C GLU A 51 -11.90 8.62 15.01
N PRO A 52 -12.00 7.99 13.82
CA PRO A 52 -10.83 7.50 13.11
C PRO A 52 -9.77 8.55 12.73
N LEU A 53 -10.16 9.81 12.51
CA LEU A 53 -9.24 10.89 12.13
C LEU A 53 -8.88 11.80 13.32
N SER A 54 -9.19 11.38 14.54
CA SER A 54 -8.89 12.13 15.76
C SER A 54 -7.44 11.90 16.24
N PRO A 55 -6.87 12.83 17.03
CA PRO A 55 -5.58 12.61 17.70
C PRO A 55 -5.54 11.36 18.58
N GLU A 56 -6.69 10.96 19.14
CA GLU A 56 -6.84 9.81 20.05
C GLU A 56 -6.75 8.46 19.32
N ASN A 57 -7.01 8.40 18.00
CA ASN A 57 -6.80 7.16 17.25
C ASN A 57 -5.32 6.77 17.25
N ILE A 58 -5.03 5.47 17.25
CA ILE A 58 -3.66 4.95 17.34
C ILE A 58 -3.27 4.34 16.01
N LEU A 59 -2.05 4.64 15.54
CA LEU A 59 -1.47 4.05 14.34
C LEU A 59 -0.26 3.19 14.72
N VAL A 60 -0.34 1.89 14.43
CA VAL A 60 0.68 0.91 14.85
C VAL A 60 1.36 0.28 13.65
N PHE A 61 2.69 0.22 13.68
CA PHE A 61 3.53 -0.49 12.72
C PHE A 61 4.21 -1.65 13.43
N GLY A 62 3.90 -2.88 13.04
CA GLY A 62 4.38 -4.09 13.69
C GLY A 62 5.23 -4.94 12.77
N THR A 63 6.36 -5.40 13.29
CA THR A 63 7.24 -6.40 12.66
C THR A 63 7.03 -7.78 13.28
N GLY A 64 7.34 -8.84 12.54
CA GLY A 64 7.46 -10.20 13.02
C GLY A 64 8.88 -10.61 13.43
N PRO A 65 9.03 -11.80 14.03
CA PRO A 65 10.31 -12.30 14.53
C PRO A 65 11.29 -12.69 13.41
N LEU A 66 10.80 -12.98 12.20
CA LEU A 66 11.63 -13.35 11.05
C LEU A 66 12.10 -12.14 10.22
N ASN A 67 11.58 -10.94 10.48
CA ASN A 67 12.06 -9.74 9.81
C ASN A 67 13.53 -9.49 10.18
N GLY A 68 14.37 -9.16 9.18
CA GLY A 68 15.80 -8.93 9.37
C GLY A 68 16.65 -10.21 9.45
N THR A 69 16.04 -11.39 9.38
CA THR A 69 16.77 -12.66 9.21
C THR A 69 17.03 -12.94 7.72
N PRO A 70 17.93 -13.88 7.37
CA PRO A 70 18.10 -14.34 5.99
C PRO A 70 16.83 -14.97 5.37
N LEU A 71 15.84 -15.35 6.20
CA LEU A 71 14.55 -15.84 5.72
C LEU A 71 13.63 -14.68 5.33
N GLY A 72 13.94 -14.02 4.20
CA GLY A 72 13.07 -13.30 3.25
C GLY A 72 11.80 -12.58 3.65
N CYS A 73 11.64 -12.21 4.92
CA CYS A 73 10.46 -11.56 5.45
C CYS A 73 10.68 -10.06 5.45
N GLY A 74 10.41 -9.41 4.31
CA GLY A 74 10.35 -7.94 4.20
C GLY A 74 9.01 -7.34 4.66
N ARG A 75 8.14 -8.14 5.28
CA ARG A 75 6.75 -7.78 5.55
C ARG A 75 6.56 -7.05 6.88
N MET A 76 5.71 -6.04 6.89
CA MET A 76 5.26 -5.30 8.07
C MET A 76 3.74 -5.18 8.04
N THR A 77 3.10 -5.12 9.20
CA THR A 77 1.67 -4.81 9.28
C THR A 77 1.47 -3.40 9.83
N VAL A 78 0.59 -2.64 9.20
CA VAL A 78 0.10 -1.35 9.68
C VAL A 78 -1.36 -1.50 10.08
N THR A 79 -1.71 -1.06 11.28
CA THR A 79 -3.08 -1.19 11.81
C THR A 79 -3.51 0.09 12.51
N THR A 80 -4.77 0.46 12.33
CA THR A 80 -5.42 1.59 13.01
C THR A 80 -6.93 1.44 12.88
N LYS A 81 -7.73 2.27 13.57
CA LYS A 81 -9.15 2.41 13.24
C LYS A 81 -9.32 3.13 11.90
N SER A 82 -10.05 2.51 11.00
CA SER A 82 -10.25 2.92 9.61
C SER A 82 -11.27 4.05 9.49
N PRO A 83 -10.95 5.17 8.82
CA PRO A 83 -11.94 6.18 8.45
C PRO A 83 -12.89 5.74 7.33
N GLN A 84 -12.51 4.70 6.57
CA GLN A 84 -13.34 4.14 5.51
C GLN A 84 -14.46 3.26 6.08
N THR A 85 -14.13 2.33 6.98
CA THR A 85 -15.06 1.29 7.45
C THR A 85 -15.55 1.50 8.88
N GLY A 86 -14.87 2.30 9.69
CA GLY A 86 -15.15 2.44 11.13
C GLY A 86 -14.63 1.29 12.00
N PHE A 87 -14.16 0.20 11.40
CA PHE A 87 -13.50 -0.93 12.06
C PHE A 87 -11.98 -0.74 12.07
N PHE A 88 -11.20 -1.75 12.46
CA PHE A 88 -9.75 -1.71 12.25
C PHE A 88 -9.41 -2.02 10.79
N VAL A 89 -8.37 -1.36 10.27
CA VAL A 89 -7.71 -1.74 9.01
C VAL A 89 -6.48 -2.57 9.32
N GLU A 90 -6.22 -3.59 8.51
CA GLU A 90 -4.94 -4.28 8.44
C GLU A 90 -4.27 -4.00 7.08
N GLY A 91 -3.00 -3.58 7.12
CA GLY A 91 -2.21 -3.27 5.95
C GLY A 91 -0.86 -3.94 5.93
N ASN A 92 -0.70 -5.02 5.15
CA ASN A 92 0.62 -5.62 4.97
C ASN A 92 1.45 -4.83 3.96
N ASN A 93 2.70 -4.47 4.30
CA ASN A 93 3.65 -3.76 3.43
C ASN A 93 4.89 -4.64 3.22
N GLY A 94 5.32 -4.81 1.98
CA GLY A 94 6.60 -5.46 1.67
C GLY A 94 7.79 -4.49 1.61
N GLY A 95 8.87 -4.89 0.95
CA GLY A 95 10.07 -4.08 0.75
C GLY A 95 11.12 -4.32 1.82
N PHE A 96 11.71 -3.23 2.32
CA PHE A 96 12.94 -3.28 3.12
C PHE A 96 12.81 -2.57 4.48
N PHE A 97 11.70 -1.87 4.73
CA PHE A 97 11.50 -1.10 5.97
C PHE A 97 11.43 -1.97 7.23
N ALA A 98 10.72 -3.11 7.18
CA ALA A 98 10.58 -3.97 8.37
C ALA A 98 11.94 -4.53 8.83
N PRO A 99 12.76 -5.12 7.95
CA PRO A 99 14.15 -5.48 8.28
C PRO A 99 14.96 -4.30 8.84
N GLU A 100 14.90 -3.14 8.18
CA GLU A 100 15.65 -1.96 8.61
C GLU A 100 15.25 -1.48 10.02
N LEU A 101 13.96 -1.56 10.36
CA LEU A 101 13.47 -1.26 11.71
C LEU A 101 14.00 -2.26 12.75
N LYS A 102 14.08 -3.55 12.40
CA LYS A 102 14.70 -4.57 13.27
C LYS A 102 16.18 -4.31 13.47
N PHE A 103 16.89 -3.93 12.40
CA PHE A 103 18.30 -3.54 12.48
C PHE A 103 18.51 -2.31 13.34
N ALA A 104 17.54 -1.40 13.40
CA ALA A 104 17.56 -0.24 14.28
C ALA A 104 17.20 -0.57 15.74
N GLY A 105 16.72 -1.79 16.03
CA GLY A 105 16.50 -2.26 17.39
C GLY A 105 15.04 -2.30 17.87
N TYR A 106 14.06 -2.16 16.97
CA TYR A 106 12.64 -2.05 17.34
C TYR A 106 11.78 -3.13 16.71
N ASP A 107 10.74 -3.57 17.43
CA ASP A 107 9.73 -4.50 16.91
C ASP A 107 8.43 -3.79 16.50
N ILE A 108 8.07 -2.73 17.22
CA ILE A 108 6.80 -2.00 17.07
C ILE A 108 7.06 -0.50 17.11
N ILE A 109 6.33 0.26 16.29
CA ILE A 109 6.18 1.71 16.42
C ILE A 109 4.71 2.01 16.70
N VAL A 110 4.42 2.70 17.80
CA VAL A 110 3.08 3.16 18.18
C VAL A 110 3.02 4.68 18.10
N ILE A 111 2.20 5.21 17.19
CA ILE A 111 2.02 6.64 16.98
C ILE A 111 0.69 7.10 17.61
N ARG A 112 0.77 8.05 18.53
CA ARG A 112 -0.36 8.70 19.20
C ARG A 112 -0.35 10.22 19.00
N GLY A 113 -1.47 10.87 19.29
CA GLY A 113 -1.60 12.31 19.20
C GLY A 113 -1.55 12.83 17.76
N ARG A 114 -1.28 14.12 17.64
CA ARG A 114 -1.18 14.91 16.41
C ARG A 114 -0.16 16.02 16.61
N ALA A 115 0.77 16.18 15.67
CA ALA A 115 1.72 17.29 15.68
C ALA A 115 1.05 18.60 15.22
N ASP A 116 1.50 19.75 15.73
CA ASP A 116 0.95 21.07 15.36
C ASP A 116 1.25 21.48 13.90
N LYS A 117 2.26 20.86 13.29
CA LYS A 117 2.71 21.09 11.92
C LYS A 117 3.16 19.78 11.28
N PRO A 118 3.32 19.71 9.95
CA PRO A 118 3.90 18.55 9.28
C PRO A 118 5.26 18.14 9.87
N VAL A 119 5.39 16.86 10.22
CA VAL A 119 6.62 16.27 10.74
C VAL A 119 6.94 14.93 10.08
N TYR A 120 8.20 14.49 10.16
CA TYR A 120 8.59 13.11 9.90
C TYR A 120 9.37 12.54 11.08
N LEU A 121 9.22 11.24 11.32
CA LEU A 121 9.96 10.51 12.35
C LEU A 121 11.26 9.97 11.73
N TRP A 122 12.40 10.29 12.34
CA TRP A 122 13.71 9.79 11.95
C TRP A 122 14.25 8.83 13.00
N ILE A 123 14.57 7.60 12.60
CA ILE A 123 15.13 6.55 13.46
C ILE A 123 16.48 6.14 12.89
N LYS A 124 17.56 6.38 13.64
CA LYS A 124 18.90 5.87 13.34
C LYS A 124 19.43 5.12 14.55
N ASP A 125 19.29 3.80 14.51
CA ASP A 125 19.60 2.92 15.66
C ASP A 125 18.91 3.45 16.94
N GLU A 126 19.69 3.77 17.97
CA GLU A 126 19.19 4.32 19.23
C GLU A 126 18.70 5.78 19.14
N LYS A 127 19.07 6.53 18.12
CA LYS A 127 18.69 7.93 17.99
C LYS A 127 17.34 8.06 17.29
N VAL A 128 16.36 8.64 17.96
CA VAL A 128 15.01 8.89 17.42
C VAL A 128 14.67 10.38 17.53
N GLU A 129 14.23 10.98 16.44
CA GLU A 129 13.92 12.42 16.35
C GLU A 129 12.60 12.64 15.59
N ILE A 130 11.77 13.55 16.07
CA ILE A 130 10.68 14.14 15.28
C ILE A 130 11.24 15.39 14.59
N ARG A 131 11.18 15.43 13.26
CA ARG A 131 11.75 16.49 12.43
C ARG A 131 10.67 17.22 11.63
N ASP A 132 10.92 18.47 11.29
CA ASP A 132 10.02 19.26 10.45
C ASP A 132 9.89 18.63 9.05
N ALA A 133 8.66 18.56 8.54
CA ALA A 133 8.34 18.07 7.21
C ALA A 133 7.55 19.09 6.38
N SER A 134 7.55 20.37 6.77
CA SER A 134 6.74 21.40 6.12
C SER A 134 7.17 21.62 4.68
N HIS A 135 8.46 21.46 4.37
CA HIS A 135 9.04 21.57 3.03
C HIS A 135 8.68 20.41 2.09
N ILE A 136 8.24 19.27 2.64
CA ILE A 136 7.86 18.07 1.89
C ILE A 136 6.36 17.77 1.94
N TRP A 137 5.58 18.52 2.72
CA TRP A 137 4.12 18.46 2.67
C TRP A 137 3.61 18.91 1.29
N GLY A 138 2.65 18.19 0.71
CA GLY A 138 2.17 18.40 -0.66
C GLY A 138 3.01 17.69 -1.74
N LYS A 139 4.17 17.12 -1.38
CA LYS A 139 5.01 16.37 -2.33
C LYS A 139 4.47 14.96 -2.54
N THR A 140 4.66 14.45 -3.76
CA THR A 140 4.37 13.05 -4.07
C THR A 140 5.19 12.11 -3.19
N THR A 141 4.77 10.85 -3.12
CA THR A 141 5.47 9.82 -2.36
C THR A 141 6.90 9.59 -2.85
N TRP A 142 7.13 9.71 -4.16
CA TRP A 142 8.45 9.52 -4.77
C TRP A 142 9.37 10.71 -4.53
N GLU A 143 8.84 11.93 -4.61
CA GLU A 143 9.57 13.13 -4.20
C GLU A 143 9.93 13.08 -2.72
N THR A 144 9.01 12.62 -1.86
CA THR A 144 9.24 12.44 -0.42
C THR A 144 10.38 11.46 -0.14
N ASP A 145 10.37 10.27 -0.77
CA ASP A 145 11.44 9.27 -0.65
C ASP A 145 12.80 9.87 -1.03
N ARG A 146 12.85 10.59 -2.15
CA ARG A 146 14.07 11.21 -2.66
C ARG A 146 14.58 12.31 -1.75
N ILE A 147 13.73 13.27 -1.37
CA ILE A 147 14.11 14.45 -0.60
C ILE A 147 14.65 14.04 0.78
N ILE A 148 13.99 13.12 1.47
CA ILE A 148 14.44 12.67 2.80
C ILE A 148 15.79 11.94 2.71
N LYS A 149 15.98 11.08 1.70
CA LYS A 149 17.28 10.40 1.50
C LYS A 149 18.41 11.39 1.17
N GLU A 150 18.14 12.39 0.34
CA GLU A 150 19.10 13.46 0.01
C GLU A 150 19.43 14.31 1.25
N GLU A 151 18.41 14.69 2.03
CA GLU A 151 18.56 15.47 3.27
C GLU A 151 19.40 14.73 4.34
N LEU A 152 19.19 13.42 4.46
CA LEU A 152 19.89 12.57 5.43
C LEU A 152 21.22 12.01 4.90
N GLY A 153 21.50 12.17 3.61
CA GLY A 153 22.76 11.79 2.97
C GLY A 153 23.00 10.28 2.86
N ASP A 154 21.95 9.45 2.87
CA ASP A 154 22.07 8.00 2.80
C ASP A 154 20.94 7.39 1.92
N PRO A 155 21.28 6.80 0.75
CA PRO A 155 20.29 6.20 -0.14
C PRO A 155 19.70 4.88 0.37
N GLU A 156 20.34 4.23 1.36
CA GLU A 156 19.90 2.95 1.95
C GLU A 156 18.84 3.14 3.03
N ILE A 157 18.50 4.38 3.38
CA ILE A 157 17.40 4.68 4.30
C ILE A 157 16.09 4.09 3.76
N GLN A 158 15.36 3.42 4.64
CA GLN A 158 14.05 2.87 4.33
C GLN A 158 12.97 3.77 4.88
N LEU A 159 11.89 3.95 4.11
CA LEU A 159 10.81 4.84 4.49
C LEU A 159 9.42 4.21 4.39
N ARG A 160 8.52 4.74 5.22
CA ARG A 160 7.08 4.72 5.06
C ARG A 160 6.57 6.15 5.00
N TYR A 161 5.75 6.48 4.02
CA TYR A 161 5.30 7.84 3.77
C TYR A 161 3.90 7.86 3.16
N ILE A 162 3.28 9.03 3.27
CA ILE A 162 2.02 9.37 2.60
C ILE A 162 2.26 10.32 1.44
N GLY A 163 1.39 10.26 0.44
CA GLY A 163 1.28 11.27 -0.62
C GLY A 163 0.17 12.27 -0.31
N PRO A 164 -0.12 13.18 -1.26
CA PRO A 164 -1.22 14.14 -1.17
C PRO A 164 -2.56 13.54 -0.74
N ALA A 165 -2.90 12.31 -1.16
CA ALA A 165 -4.15 11.67 -0.74
C ALA A 165 -4.23 11.45 0.78
N GLY A 166 -3.11 11.09 1.43
CA GLY A 166 -3.08 10.94 2.88
C GLY A 166 -3.16 12.30 3.60
N GLU A 167 -2.47 13.31 3.07
CA GLU A 167 -2.48 14.68 3.59
C GLU A 167 -3.88 15.30 3.51
N ASN A 168 -4.61 15.03 2.43
CA ASN A 168 -5.99 15.48 2.21
C ASN A 168 -7.04 14.54 2.83
N LEU A 169 -6.62 13.61 3.69
CA LEU A 169 -7.51 12.73 4.45
C LEU A 169 -8.47 11.89 3.57
N VAL A 170 -8.02 11.47 2.39
CA VAL A 170 -8.80 10.59 1.49
C VAL A 170 -8.98 9.23 2.17
N ASN A 171 -10.22 8.78 2.43
CA ASN A 171 -10.44 7.55 3.23
C ASN A 171 -9.95 6.28 2.54
N ILE A 172 -9.72 6.32 1.23
CA ILE A 172 -9.14 5.23 0.45
C ILE A 172 -7.63 5.39 0.23
N SER A 173 -6.98 6.34 0.91
CA SER A 173 -5.52 6.52 0.85
C SER A 173 -4.75 5.38 1.49
N ILE A 174 -3.50 5.21 1.05
CA ILE A 174 -2.64 4.08 1.42
C ILE A 174 -1.22 4.55 1.77
N ILE A 175 -0.58 3.88 2.72
CA ILE A 175 0.81 4.16 3.09
C ILE A 175 1.72 3.43 2.10
N LEU A 176 2.78 4.09 1.66
CA LEU A 176 3.74 3.57 0.71
C LEU A 176 5.15 3.56 1.29
N GLY A 177 6.00 2.71 0.70
CA GLY A 177 7.44 2.78 0.83
C GLY A 177 8.10 2.09 -0.36
N ASN A 178 9.42 2.26 -0.52
CA ASN A 178 10.17 1.71 -1.65
C ASN A 178 9.46 1.99 -3.00
N ARG A 179 8.88 3.19 -3.15
CA ARG A 179 8.11 3.70 -4.30
C ARG A 179 6.79 2.99 -4.67
N ALA A 180 6.61 1.71 -4.37
CA ALA A 180 5.42 0.94 -4.76
C ALA A 180 4.95 -0.09 -3.71
N ARG A 181 5.63 -0.24 -2.58
CA ARG A 181 5.24 -1.19 -1.53
C ARG A 181 4.18 -0.53 -0.66
N ALA A 182 2.93 -0.83 -0.98
CA ALA A 182 1.77 -0.22 -0.37
C ALA A 182 1.16 -1.11 0.73
N GLY A 183 0.44 -0.49 1.67
CA GLY A 183 -0.58 -1.17 2.45
C GLY A 183 -1.25 -0.23 3.46
N GLY A 184 -2.24 -0.77 4.15
CA GLY A 184 -3.17 0.00 4.98
C GLY A 184 -4.43 0.40 4.20
N ARG A 185 -4.88 -0.46 3.28
CA ARG A 185 -6.12 -0.28 2.51
C ARG A 185 -7.30 -0.19 3.48
N GLY A 186 -7.99 0.94 3.48
CA GLY A 186 -8.88 1.31 4.59
C GLY A 186 -8.58 2.69 5.15
N GLY A 187 -7.65 3.44 4.56
CA GLY A 187 -7.40 4.83 4.94
C GLY A 187 -6.34 4.99 6.02
N ALA A 188 -5.41 4.05 6.18
CA ALA A 188 -4.32 4.21 7.14
C ALA A 188 -3.46 5.45 6.86
N ALA A 189 -3.29 5.83 5.59
CA ALA A 189 -2.60 7.07 5.23
C ALA A 189 -3.39 8.33 5.59
N ALA A 190 -4.73 8.30 5.56
CA ALA A 190 -5.54 9.41 6.05
C ALA A 190 -5.41 9.55 7.56
N VAL A 191 -5.31 8.45 8.31
CA VAL A 191 -4.99 8.51 9.74
C VAL A 191 -3.59 9.11 9.95
N MET A 192 -2.59 8.63 9.22
CA MET A 192 -1.22 9.16 9.30
C MET A 192 -1.16 10.67 8.96
N GLY A 193 -1.88 11.11 7.93
CA GLY A 193 -2.02 12.51 7.54
C GLY A 193 -2.79 13.34 8.56
N SER A 194 -3.85 12.79 9.18
CA SER A 194 -4.59 13.44 10.25
C SER A 194 -3.73 13.71 11.49
N LYS A 195 -2.58 13.06 11.61
CA LYS A 195 -1.62 13.29 12.70
C LYS A 195 -0.51 14.26 12.32
N ASN A 196 -0.56 14.84 11.11
CA ASN A 196 0.50 15.63 10.50
C ASN A 196 1.83 14.86 10.35
N LEU A 197 1.80 13.53 10.29
CA LEU A 197 2.99 12.70 10.10
C LEU A 197 3.17 12.40 8.61
N LYS A 198 4.16 13.02 7.97
CA LYS A 198 4.45 12.82 6.54
C LYS A 198 5.15 11.50 6.24
N ALA A 199 6.11 11.13 7.09
CA ALA A 199 6.93 9.95 6.88
C ALA A 199 7.51 9.40 8.19
N ILE A 200 7.92 8.13 8.13
CA ILE A 200 8.81 7.47 9.07
C ILE A 200 10.01 6.99 8.25
N ALA A 201 11.20 7.45 8.59
CA ALA A 201 12.45 7.07 7.98
C ALA A 201 13.29 6.30 8.99
N VAL A 202 13.92 5.21 8.54
CA VAL A 202 14.72 4.35 9.40
C VAL A 202 16.03 3.94 8.74
N ARG A 203 17.08 3.90 9.55
CA ARG A 203 18.37 3.28 9.25
C ARG A 203 18.84 2.50 10.46
N GLY A 204 19.16 1.23 10.26
CA GLY A 204 19.63 0.33 11.29
C GLY A 204 20.93 -0.36 10.90
N SER A 205 21.77 -0.63 11.87
CA SER A 205 23.11 -1.21 11.66
C SER A 205 23.36 -2.52 12.40
N ASP A 206 22.47 -2.91 13.31
CA ASP A 206 22.61 -4.15 14.07
C ASP A 206 21.92 -5.34 13.39
N GLY A 207 22.29 -6.57 13.76
CA GLY A 207 21.72 -7.80 13.24
C GLY A 207 20.60 -8.37 14.11
N VAL A 208 19.76 -9.24 13.54
CA VAL A 208 18.77 -10.01 14.33
C VAL A 208 19.39 -11.31 14.83
N LYS A 209 19.24 -11.60 16.13
CA LYS A 209 19.79 -12.82 16.75
C LYS A 209 18.91 -14.03 16.43
N ILE A 210 19.52 -15.09 15.93
CA ILE A 210 18.89 -16.38 15.64
C ILE A 210 19.28 -17.36 16.76
N ALA A 211 18.31 -18.08 17.32
CA ALA A 211 18.53 -18.99 18.46
C ALA A 211 19.45 -20.16 18.10
N HIS A 212 19.21 -20.75 16.93
CA HIS A 212 19.84 -21.97 16.43
C HIS A 212 20.32 -21.72 14.98
N PRO A 213 21.49 -21.08 14.78
CA PRO A 213 21.89 -20.61 13.45
C PRO A 213 22.10 -21.72 12.42
N THR A 214 22.64 -22.87 12.83
CA THR A 214 22.91 -24.01 11.94
C THR A 214 21.60 -24.61 11.43
N GLU A 215 20.69 -24.91 12.35
CA GLU A 215 19.37 -25.49 12.07
C GLU A 215 18.51 -24.52 11.26
N PHE A 216 18.62 -23.21 11.52
CA PHE A 216 17.95 -22.19 10.72
C PHE A 216 18.49 -22.13 9.28
N GLN A 217 19.80 -22.29 9.11
CA GLN A 217 20.41 -22.33 7.77
C GLN A 217 19.99 -23.58 7.01
N GLU A 218 19.92 -24.74 7.65
CA GLU A 218 19.42 -25.98 7.05
C GLU A 218 17.97 -25.80 6.57
N ALA A 219 17.08 -25.30 7.43
CA ALA A 219 15.69 -25.01 7.05
C ALA A 219 15.58 -23.97 5.92
N LEU A 220 16.46 -22.96 5.89
CA LEU A 220 16.51 -21.99 4.80
C LEU A 220 16.88 -22.67 3.48
N LEU A 221 17.86 -23.58 3.48
CA LEU A 221 18.27 -24.29 2.26
C LEU A 221 17.14 -25.19 1.73
N GLU A 222 16.41 -25.89 2.60
CA GLU A 222 15.24 -26.66 2.21
C GLU A 222 14.18 -25.78 1.51
N ILE A 223 13.89 -24.59 2.06
CA ILE A 223 12.95 -23.64 1.44
C ILE A 223 13.45 -23.15 0.09
N TRP A 224 14.76 -22.94 -0.06
CA TRP A 224 15.35 -22.53 -1.34
C TRP A 224 15.26 -23.64 -2.39
N GLU A 225 15.49 -24.89 -2.01
CA GLU A 225 15.34 -26.04 -2.90
C GLU A 225 13.87 -26.20 -3.35
N ASP A 226 12.91 -26.05 -2.44
CA ASP A 226 11.48 -26.13 -2.76
C ASP A 226 11.00 -24.99 -3.69
N LEU A 227 11.62 -23.81 -3.59
CA LEU A 227 11.29 -22.62 -4.38
C LEU A 227 12.24 -22.38 -5.56
N ASP A 228 13.15 -23.32 -5.85
CA ASP A 228 14.07 -23.20 -6.97
C ASP A 228 13.31 -23.19 -8.31
N VAL A 229 13.58 -22.21 -9.16
CA VAL A 229 12.82 -22.04 -10.41
C VAL A 229 13.06 -23.17 -11.42
N ASP A 230 14.20 -23.84 -11.32
CA ASP A 230 14.59 -24.91 -12.23
C ASP A 230 14.26 -26.31 -11.66
N GLY A 231 14.34 -26.49 -10.34
CA GLY A 231 14.11 -27.76 -9.64
C GLY A 231 12.79 -27.90 -8.87
N SER A 232 12.02 -26.82 -8.67
CA SER A 232 10.79 -26.86 -7.87
C SER A 232 9.76 -27.82 -8.47
N LYS A 233 9.11 -28.59 -7.60
CA LYS A 233 8.01 -29.50 -7.96
C LYS A 233 6.71 -28.73 -8.25
N ASP A 234 6.60 -27.48 -7.80
CA ASP A 234 5.46 -26.63 -8.10
C ASP A 234 5.71 -25.88 -9.42
N PRO A 235 5.02 -26.24 -10.52
CA PRO A 235 5.18 -25.54 -11.80
C PRO A 235 4.80 -24.05 -11.72
N PHE A 236 4.01 -23.67 -10.71
CA PHE A 236 3.62 -22.28 -10.50
C PHE A 236 4.78 -21.40 -10.03
N THR A 237 5.81 -21.96 -9.37
CA THR A 237 7.01 -21.21 -8.93
C THR A 237 7.67 -20.46 -10.11
N ARG A 238 7.87 -21.16 -11.23
CA ARG A 238 8.46 -20.58 -12.44
C ARG A 238 7.56 -19.54 -13.10
N ILE A 239 6.27 -19.83 -13.19
CA ILE A 239 5.26 -18.92 -13.77
C ILE A 239 5.21 -17.64 -12.95
N TRP A 240 5.11 -17.76 -11.62
CA TRP A 240 5.07 -16.64 -10.69
C TRP A 240 6.37 -15.82 -10.74
N GLY A 241 7.53 -16.48 -10.89
CA GLY A 241 8.80 -15.78 -11.01
C GLY A 241 8.96 -14.95 -12.27
N LEU A 242 8.35 -15.41 -13.36
CA LEU A 242 8.39 -14.71 -14.63
C LEU A 242 7.40 -13.54 -14.66
N TYR A 243 6.13 -13.84 -14.40
CA TYR A 243 5.04 -12.88 -14.59
C TYR A 243 4.73 -12.05 -13.36
N GLY A 244 5.09 -12.52 -12.16
CA GLY A 244 4.56 -12.00 -10.90
C GLY A 244 3.05 -12.18 -10.82
N SER A 245 2.41 -11.38 -9.97
CA SER A 245 0.96 -11.47 -9.80
C SER A 245 0.12 -11.15 -11.06
N PRO A 246 0.52 -10.32 -12.04
CA PRO A 246 -0.26 -10.11 -13.27
C PRO A 246 -0.76 -11.36 -14.01
N ILE A 247 -0.12 -12.54 -13.82
CA ILE A 247 -0.63 -13.81 -14.37
C ILE A 247 -2.03 -14.18 -13.86
N VAL A 248 -2.38 -13.74 -12.65
CA VAL A 248 -3.66 -14.07 -11.99
C VAL A 248 -4.85 -13.55 -12.80
N LEU A 249 -4.68 -12.48 -13.59
CA LEU A 249 -5.76 -11.93 -14.42
C LEU A 249 -6.32 -12.95 -15.40
N ARG A 250 -5.44 -13.72 -16.06
CA ARG A 250 -5.85 -14.79 -16.98
C ARG A 250 -6.47 -15.97 -16.24
N ILE A 251 -5.95 -16.29 -15.05
CA ILE A 251 -6.54 -17.34 -14.21
C ILE A 251 -7.98 -16.95 -13.84
N GLN A 252 -8.21 -15.71 -13.40
CA GLN A 252 -9.55 -15.19 -13.10
C GLN A 252 -10.48 -15.24 -14.32
N GLN A 253 -9.99 -14.84 -15.50
CA GLN A 253 -10.75 -14.91 -16.75
C GLN A 253 -11.24 -16.33 -17.04
N GLU A 254 -10.36 -17.33 -16.99
CA GLU A 254 -10.72 -18.74 -17.29
C GLU A 254 -11.75 -19.31 -16.30
N TYR A 255 -11.69 -18.88 -15.04
CA TYR A 255 -12.69 -19.25 -14.03
C TYR A 255 -13.98 -18.42 -14.09
N GLY A 256 -14.08 -17.40 -14.94
CA GLY A 256 -15.24 -16.51 -15.00
C GLY A 256 -15.39 -15.63 -13.74
N THR A 257 -14.26 -15.22 -13.15
CA THR A 257 -14.20 -14.43 -11.91
C THR A 257 -13.45 -13.10 -12.07
N LEU A 258 -13.11 -12.72 -13.30
CA LEU A 258 -12.49 -11.43 -13.59
C LEU A 258 -13.56 -10.35 -13.60
N ALA A 259 -13.58 -9.51 -12.58
CA ALA A 259 -14.62 -8.49 -12.48
C ALA A 259 -14.46 -7.43 -13.59
N THR A 260 -15.53 -7.25 -14.37
CA THR A 260 -15.58 -6.38 -15.55
C THR A 260 -16.74 -5.40 -15.44
N ASN A 261 -16.50 -4.14 -15.83
CA ASN A 261 -17.49 -3.06 -15.85
C ASN A 261 -18.28 -2.95 -14.52
N ASN A 262 -17.58 -2.64 -13.43
CA ASN A 262 -18.13 -2.62 -12.07
C ASN A 262 -18.74 -3.97 -11.63
N GLY A 263 -18.14 -5.08 -12.06
CA GLY A 263 -18.54 -6.44 -11.67
C GLY A 263 -19.84 -6.93 -12.29
N GLN A 264 -20.30 -6.31 -13.39
CA GLN A 264 -21.45 -6.77 -14.17
C GLN A 264 -21.19 -8.11 -14.86
N GLU A 265 -19.92 -8.37 -15.19
CA GLU A 265 -19.48 -9.60 -15.86
C GLU A 265 -18.23 -10.18 -15.16
N GLY A 266 -18.02 -11.49 -15.33
CA GLY A 266 -16.88 -12.25 -14.80
C GLY A 266 -15.77 -12.52 -15.81
N VAL A 267 -15.87 -11.96 -17.01
CA VAL A 267 -14.91 -12.09 -18.11
C VAL A 267 -14.70 -10.74 -18.79
N PHE A 268 -13.55 -10.53 -19.41
CA PHE A 268 -13.26 -9.34 -20.19
C PHE A 268 -12.82 -9.74 -21.60
N GLU A 269 -13.53 -9.28 -22.63
CA GLU A 269 -13.25 -9.63 -24.04
C GLU A 269 -11.80 -9.33 -24.43
N LYS A 270 -11.26 -8.21 -23.93
CA LYS A 270 -9.92 -7.70 -24.25
C LYS A 270 -8.87 -8.00 -23.17
N VAL A 271 -9.06 -9.08 -22.40
CA VAL A 271 -8.13 -9.45 -21.32
C VAL A 271 -6.69 -9.62 -21.80
N MET A 272 -6.48 -10.08 -23.04
CA MET A 272 -5.14 -10.30 -23.59
C MET A 272 -4.34 -8.99 -23.71
N ASP A 273 -5.01 -7.87 -23.98
CA ASP A 273 -4.38 -6.54 -24.11
C ASP A 273 -3.83 -6.02 -22.78
N ILE A 274 -4.29 -6.57 -21.65
CA ILE A 274 -3.90 -6.18 -20.28
C ILE A 274 -3.33 -7.34 -19.48
N SER A 275 -2.99 -8.43 -20.16
CA SER A 275 -2.50 -9.67 -19.56
C SER A 275 -1.08 -9.53 -18.98
N GLY A 276 -0.71 -10.48 -18.12
CA GLY A 276 0.66 -10.56 -17.59
C GLY A 276 1.70 -10.79 -18.70
N GLU A 277 1.33 -11.48 -19.77
CA GLU A 277 2.17 -11.70 -20.95
C GLU A 277 2.43 -10.42 -21.72
N GLU A 278 1.38 -9.64 -21.98
CA GLU A 278 1.49 -8.35 -22.65
C GLU A 278 2.31 -7.36 -21.81
N PHE A 279 2.06 -7.33 -20.49
CA PHE A 279 2.83 -6.55 -19.54
C PHE A 279 4.33 -6.90 -19.56
N LEU A 280 4.64 -8.20 -19.44
CA LEU A 280 6.00 -8.69 -19.40
C LEU A 280 6.76 -8.42 -20.70
N LYS A 281 6.12 -8.72 -21.83
CA LYS A 281 6.76 -8.62 -23.16
C LYS A 281 7.12 -7.18 -23.51
N ASN A 282 6.22 -6.23 -23.23
CA ASN A 282 6.32 -4.88 -23.78
C ASN A 282 6.72 -3.81 -22.77
N TYR A 283 6.54 -4.01 -21.46
CA TYR A 283 6.68 -2.92 -20.47
C TYR A 283 7.67 -3.22 -19.35
N VAL A 284 7.90 -4.49 -19.02
CA VAL A 284 8.87 -4.84 -17.98
C VAL A 284 10.29 -4.47 -18.43
N VAL A 285 11.04 -3.86 -17.52
CA VAL A 285 12.46 -3.52 -17.70
C VAL A 285 13.32 -4.47 -16.89
N LYS A 286 12.94 -4.73 -15.63
CA LYS A 286 13.66 -5.66 -14.74
C LYS A 286 12.79 -6.14 -13.57
N PRO A 287 13.04 -7.35 -13.05
CA PRO A 287 12.41 -7.81 -11.82
C PRO A 287 12.94 -7.05 -10.59
N LYS A 288 12.14 -7.09 -9.51
CA LYS A 288 12.38 -6.43 -8.21
C LYS A 288 11.86 -7.32 -7.08
N ALA A 289 12.70 -7.57 -6.09
CA ALA A 289 12.35 -8.36 -4.91
C ALA A 289 12.22 -7.47 -3.65
N CYS A 290 11.47 -7.98 -2.67
CA CYS A 290 11.57 -7.49 -1.29
C CYS A 290 12.85 -8.05 -0.63
N PHE A 291 13.17 -7.56 0.56
CA PHE A 291 14.34 -8.01 1.32
C PHE A 291 14.39 -9.54 1.45
N CYS A 292 15.52 -10.14 1.01
CA CYS A 292 15.83 -11.58 1.06
C CYS A 292 14.75 -12.53 0.53
N CYS A 293 13.80 -12.05 -0.29
CA CYS A 293 12.68 -12.86 -0.72
C CYS A 293 13.16 -14.08 -1.53
N GLN A 294 12.75 -15.28 -1.08
CA GLN A 294 13.11 -16.56 -1.70
C GLN A 294 12.27 -16.84 -2.95
N SER A 295 11.09 -16.23 -3.04
CA SER A 295 10.29 -16.27 -4.26
C SER A 295 11.02 -15.51 -5.38
N PRO A 296 10.99 -15.99 -6.63
CA PRO A 296 11.68 -15.41 -7.79
C PRO A 296 11.13 -14.02 -8.21
N ALA A 297 11.30 -13.00 -7.35
CA ALA A 297 11.00 -11.59 -7.59
C ALA A 297 9.64 -11.30 -8.27
N CYS A 298 8.55 -11.34 -7.50
CA CYS A 298 7.19 -11.18 -8.00
C CYS A 298 6.79 -9.77 -8.52
N SER A 299 7.69 -8.80 -8.47
CA SER A 299 7.42 -7.40 -8.82
C SER A 299 8.37 -6.95 -9.92
N HIS A 300 7.97 -5.95 -10.69
CA HIS A 300 8.74 -5.48 -11.83
C HIS A 300 8.84 -3.96 -11.82
N TRP A 301 10.01 -3.46 -12.22
CA TRP A 301 10.14 -2.10 -12.71
C TRP A 301 9.71 -2.08 -14.18
N CYS A 302 8.78 -1.19 -14.53
CA CYS A 302 8.24 -1.08 -15.87
C CYS A 302 8.28 0.35 -16.42
N GLU A 303 8.22 0.45 -17.74
CA GLU A 303 8.27 1.71 -18.48
C GLU A 303 7.35 1.67 -19.69
N VAL A 304 6.56 2.73 -19.87
CA VAL A 304 5.85 3.01 -21.12
C VAL A 304 6.80 3.80 -22.02
N ARG A 305 7.18 3.22 -23.15
CA ARG A 305 8.21 3.79 -24.04
C ARG A 305 7.65 4.71 -25.12
N ASP A 306 6.43 4.43 -25.58
CA ASP A 306 5.82 5.10 -26.74
C ASP A 306 4.37 5.51 -26.47
N GLY A 307 3.82 6.35 -27.35
CA GLY A 307 2.44 6.82 -27.29
C GLY A 307 2.20 7.99 -26.31
N PRO A 308 0.94 8.33 -26.02
CA PRO A 308 0.57 9.52 -25.24
C PRO A 308 1.05 9.48 -23.78
N TYR A 309 1.42 8.31 -23.27
CA TYR A 309 1.90 8.11 -21.90
C TYR A 309 3.37 7.71 -21.81
N ALA A 310 4.13 7.89 -22.91
CA ALA A 310 5.57 7.66 -22.96
C ALA A 310 6.31 8.38 -21.82
N GLY A 311 7.33 7.73 -21.27
CA GLY A 311 8.11 8.21 -20.13
C GLY A 311 7.51 7.87 -18.76
N THR A 312 6.33 7.26 -18.71
CA THR A 312 5.77 6.73 -17.45
C THR A 312 6.61 5.57 -16.95
N ARG A 313 7.09 5.67 -15.72
CA ARG A 313 7.88 4.62 -15.04
C ARG A 313 7.25 4.33 -13.69
N THR A 314 7.14 3.06 -13.34
CA THR A 314 6.60 2.63 -12.05
C THR A 314 7.13 1.25 -11.66
N GLU A 315 6.87 0.85 -10.42
CA GLU A 315 7.09 -0.50 -9.94
C GLU A 315 5.77 -1.12 -9.51
N GLY A 316 5.72 -2.45 -9.47
CA GLY A 316 4.73 -3.19 -8.69
C GLY A 316 3.33 -3.19 -9.30
N ILE A 317 3.25 -3.25 -10.63
CA ILE A 317 2.00 -3.63 -11.31
C ILE A 317 1.64 -5.03 -10.83
N GLN A 318 0.45 -5.16 -10.26
CA GLN A 318 -0.11 -6.42 -9.79
C GLN A 318 -1.35 -6.77 -10.60
N ALA A 319 -1.87 -8.00 -10.45
CA ALA A 319 -3.18 -8.35 -11.02
C ALA A 319 -4.26 -7.35 -10.60
N GLY A 320 -4.21 -6.89 -9.35
CA GLY A 320 -5.08 -5.85 -8.85
C GLY A 320 -5.01 -4.51 -9.59
N SER A 321 -3.86 -4.20 -10.19
CA SER A 321 -3.69 -2.99 -10.99
C SER A 321 -4.44 -3.10 -12.31
N THR A 322 -4.22 -4.20 -13.02
CA THR A 322 -4.84 -4.47 -14.32
C THR A 322 -6.31 -4.78 -14.20
N GLU A 323 -6.76 -5.37 -13.09
CA GLU A 323 -8.17 -5.56 -12.79
C GLU A 323 -8.84 -4.22 -12.45
N ALA A 324 -8.42 -3.55 -11.37
CA ALA A 324 -9.14 -2.39 -10.84
C ALA A 324 -9.15 -1.17 -11.78
N LEU A 325 -8.05 -0.92 -12.50
CA LEU A 325 -7.94 0.19 -13.45
C LEU A 325 -8.14 -0.24 -14.92
N GLY A 326 -8.25 -1.55 -15.17
CA GLY A 326 -8.49 -2.11 -16.49
C GLY A 326 -9.90 -2.66 -16.60
N SER A 327 -10.06 -3.99 -16.45
CA SER A 327 -11.34 -4.68 -16.68
C SER A 327 -12.49 -4.10 -15.87
N TYR A 328 -12.25 -3.74 -14.61
CA TYR A 328 -13.29 -3.17 -13.73
C TYR A 328 -13.83 -1.84 -14.28
N CYS A 329 -12.98 -1.05 -14.95
CA CYS A 329 -13.32 0.21 -15.61
C CYS A 329 -13.59 0.05 -17.12
N GLY A 330 -13.61 -1.18 -17.66
CA GLY A 330 -13.76 -1.45 -19.10
C GLY A 330 -12.58 -1.00 -19.97
N ILE A 331 -11.41 -0.75 -19.38
CA ILE A 331 -10.22 -0.22 -20.05
C ILE A 331 -9.30 -1.36 -20.47
N SER A 332 -8.98 -1.44 -21.76
CA SER A 332 -8.02 -2.41 -22.31
C SER A 332 -6.69 -1.78 -22.75
N TYR A 333 -6.48 -0.48 -22.50
CA TYR A 333 -5.26 0.21 -22.90
C TYR A 333 -4.20 0.18 -21.79
N LEU A 334 -3.32 -0.83 -21.83
CA LEU A 334 -2.33 -1.09 -20.77
C LEU A 334 -1.41 0.10 -20.43
N PRO A 335 -0.93 0.94 -21.38
CA PRO A 335 -0.19 2.15 -21.06
C PRO A 335 -0.95 3.12 -20.14
N ALA A 336 -2.27 3.25 -20.30
CA ALA A 336 -3.09 4.09 -19.43
C ALA A 336 -3.26 3.47 -18.04
N ILE A 337 -3.39 2.14 -17.96
CA ILE A 337 -3.44 1.40 -16.68
C ILE A 337 -2.12 1.58 -15.92
N ILE A 338 -0.98 1.44 -16.60
CA ILE A 338 0.35 1.68 -16.01
C ILE A 338 0.46 3.13 -15.53
N LYS A 339 -0.04 4.10 -16.30
CA LYS A 339 -0.09 5.50 -15.89
C LYS A 339 -0.97 5.72 -14.67
N GLY A 340 -2.15 5.10 -14.61
CA GLY A 340 -3.05 5.18 -13.47
C GLY A 340 -2.43 4.58 -12.22
N HIS A 341 -1.78 3.42 -12.33
CA HIS A 341 -1.04 2.81 -11.23
C HIS A 341 0.11 3.70 -10.74
N ALA A 342 0.88 4.30 -11.65
CA ALA A 342 1.94 5.25 -11.30
C ALA A 342 1.37 6.45 -10.52
N LEU A 343 0.24 7.02 -10.96
CA LEU A 343 -0.45 8.09 -10.24
C LEU A 343 -0.93 7.65 -8.85
N CYS A 344 -1.50 6.44 -8.73
CA CYS A 344 -1.92 5.90 -7.44
C CYS A 344 -0.74 5.81 -6.46
N ASN A 345 0.42 5.34 -6.93
CA ASN A 345 1.64 5.30 -6.14
C ASN A 345 2.13 6.71 -5.77
N GLU A 346 2.29 7.60 -6.75
CA GLU A 346 2.80 8.96 -6.51
C GLU A 346 1.91 9.76 -5.56
N LEU A 347 0.59 9.61 -5.68
CA LEU A 347 -0.39 10.36 -4.90
C LEU A 347 -0.74 9.71 -3.56
N GLY A 348 -0.43 8.42 -3.39
CA GLY A 348 -0.72 7.67 -2.16
C GLY A 348 -2.18 7.26 -2.01
N VAL A 349 -2.86 6.94 -3.12
CA VAL A 349 -4.24 6.45 -3.09
C VAL A 349 -4.31 4.95 -3.36
N GLY A 350 -5.19 4.25 -2.63
CA GLY A 350 -5.42 2.83 -2.76
C GLY A 350 -6.07 2.50 -4.11
N MET A 351 -5.26 1.97 -5.03
CA MET A 351 -5.65 1.70 -6.41
C MET A 351 -6.91 0.83 -6.56
N PHE A 352 -7.04 -0.26 -5.79
CA PHE A 352 -8.24 -1.11 -5.83
C PHE A 352 -9.51 -0.32 -5.48
N SER A 353 -9.49 0.40 -4.36
CA SER A 353 -10.62 1.21 -3.91
C SER A 353 -10.89 2.38 -4.86
N THR A 354 -9.86 2.90 -5.51
CA THR A 354 -9.98 3.97 -6.52
C THR A 354 -10.65 3.44 -7.78
N GLY A 355 -10.15 2.33 -8.34
CA GLY A 355 -10.71 1.70 -9.53
C GLY A 355 -12.16 1.25 -9.34
N THR A 356 -12.45 0.62 -8.19
CA THR A 356 -13.84 0.22 -7.85
C THR A 356 -14.79 1.41 -7.72
N THR A 357 -14.34 2.50 -7.09
CA THR A 357 -15.15 3.72 -6.95
C THR A 357 -15.34 4.44 -8.30
N ILE A 358 -14.32 4.45 -9.17
CA ILE A 358 -14.42 5.03 -10.52
C ILE A 358 -15.35 4.19 -11.41
N ALA A 359 -15.25 2.88 -11.39
CA ALA A 359 -16.12 2.00 -12.17
C ALA A 359 -17.59 2.12 -11.76
N TRP A 360 -17.87 2.22 -10.46
CA TRP A 360 -19.20 2.53 -9.96
C TRP A 360 -19.71 3.87 -10.51
N ALA A 361 -18.86 4.91 -10.54
CA ALA A 361 -19.23 6.19 -11.12
C ALA A 361 -19.48 6.08 -12.63
N MET A 362 -18.73 5.24 -13.35
CA MET A 362 -18.96 4.95 -14.76
C MET A 362 -20.33 4.29 -14.99
N GLU A 363 -20.69 3.30 -14.17
CA GLU A 363 -22.02 2.67 -14.23
C GLU A 363 -23.13 3.67 -13.91
N ALA A 364 -22.96 4.51 -12.89
CA ALA A 364 -23.92 5.55 -12.53
C ALA A 364 -24.12 6.55 -13.68
N PHE A 365 -23.06 6.87 -14.42
CA PHE A 365 -23.13 7.76 -15.58
C PHE A 365 -23.87 7.11 -16.75
N GLU A 366 -23.58 5.84 -17.05
CA GLU A 366 -24.28 5.10 -18.12
C GLU A 366 -25.77 4.87 -17.82
N LYS A 367 -26.13 4.72 -16.54
CA LYS A 367 -27.53 4.67 -16.08
C LYS A 367 -28.21 6.06 -16.03
N GLY A 368 -27.49 7.15 -16.31
CA GLY A 368 -28.01 8.52 -16.27
C GLY A 368 -28.31 9.06 -14.87
N ILE A 369 -27.75 8.43 -13.82
CA ILE A 369 -27.88 8.88 -12.42
C ILE A 369 -27.05 10.14 -12.17
N ILE A 370 -25.88 10.20 -12.81
CA ILE A 370 -24.98 11.35 -12.92
C ILE A 370 -24.73 11.68 -14.39
N SER A 371 -24.25 12.90 -14.66
CA SER A 371 -24.00 13.43 -16.00
C SER A 371 -22.70 14.23 -16.04
N SER A 372 -22.27 14.67 -17.23
CA SER A 372 -21.08 15.52 -17.37
C SER A 372 -21.19 16.85 -16.64
N LYS A 373 -22.40 17.29 -16.26
CA LYS A 373 -22.59 18.46 -15.39
C LYS A 373 -22.19 18.19 -13.95
N ASP A 374 -22.34 16.96 -13.48
CA ASP A 374 -22.01 16.55 -12.12
C ASP A 374 -20.52 16.22 -11.98
N THR A 375 -19.88 15.82 -13.07
CA THR A 375 -18.52 15.25 -13.10
C THR A 375 -17.46 16.22 -13.62
N ASP A 376 -17.67 17.53 -13.44
CA ASP A 376 -16.77 18.59 -13.93
C ASP A 376 -16.48 18.52 -15.45
N GLY A 377 -17.44 18.06 -16.25
CA GLY A 377 -17.31 17.89 -17.69
C GLY A 377 -16.73 16.54 -18.14
N LEU A 378 -16.42 15.62 -17.21
CA LEU A 378 -15.86 14.31 -17.55
C LEU A 378 -16.94 13.33 -18.04
N GLU A 379 -16.73 12.74 -19.20
CA GLU A 379 -17.60 11.67 -19.73
C GLU A 379 -17.20 10.32 -19.11
N LEU A 380 -17.86 9.92 -18.01
CA LEU A 380 -17.53 8.70 -17.26
C LEU A 380 -18.16 7.46 -17.89
N ARG A 381 -17.76 7.09 -19.11
CA ARG A 381 -18.18 5.83 -19.74
C ARG A 381 -17.14 4.75 -19.50
N PHE A 382 -17.55 3.48 -19.47
CA PHE A 382 -16.59 2.38 -19.42
C PHE A 382 -15.62 2.47 -20.61
N GLY A 383 -14.35 2.19 -20.34
CA GLY A 383 -13.27 2.32 -21.32
C GLY A 383 -12.66 3.73 -21.46
N ASN A 384 -13.24 4.77 -20.85
CA ASN A 384 -12.65 6.12 -20.88
C ASN A 384 -11.48 6.25 -19.89
N HIS A 385 -10.29 5.86 -20.34
CA HIS A 385 -9.08 5.93 -19.52
C HIS A 385 -8.62 7.36 -19.23
N GLU A 386 -8.91 8.35 -20.08
CA GLU A 386 -8.54 9.74 -19.82
C GLU A 386 -9.32 10.30 -18.63
N ALA A 387 -10.61 10.02 -18.56
CA ALA A 387 -11.44 10.39 -17.41
C ALA A 387 -10.97 9.68 -16.13
N MET A 388 -10.63 8.39 -16.21
CA MET A 388 -10.06 7.65 -15.08
C MET A 388 -8.78 8.33 -14.54
N LEU A 389 -7.84 8.68 -15.42
CA LEU A 389 -6.59 9.33 -15.01
C LEU A 389 -6.81 10.70 -14.35
N GLN A 390 -7.78 11.48 -14.85
CA GLN A 390 -8.16 12.75 -14.24
C GLN A 390 -8.84 12.56 -12.88
N LEU A 391 -9.73 11.57 -12.75
CA LEU A 391 -10.39 11.27 -11.49
C LEU A 391 -9.42 10.79 -10.41
N ILE A 392 -8.39 9.99 -10.74
CA ILE A 392 -7.36 9.60 -9.77
C ILE A 392 -6.72 10.83 -9.12
N ARG A 393 -6.39 11.87 -9.91
CA ARG A 393 -5.85 13.13 -9.37
C ARG A 393 -6.88 13.87 -8.53
N LYS A 394 -8.09 14.08 -9.07
CA LYS A 394 -9.17 14.78 -8.38
C LYS A 394 -9.53 14.12 -7.04
N ILE A 395 -9.49 12.80 -6.96
CA ILE A 395 -9.69 12.03 -5.72
C ILE A 395 -8.59 12.36 -4.71
N ALA A 396 -7.32 12.28 -5.11
CA ALA A 396 -6.19 12.51 -4.22
C ALA A 396 -6.16 13.94 -3.64
N TYR A 397 -6.66 14.92 -4.40
CA TYR A 397 -6.72 16.32 -3.99
C TYR A 397 -8.09 16.77 -3.48
N ARG A 398 -9.09 15.88 -3.43
CA ARG A 398 -10.48 16.21 -3.10
C ARG A 398 -11.03 17.39 -3.92
N GLU A 399 -10.85 17.34 -5.24
CA GLU A 399 -11.26 18.41 -6.16
C GLU A 399 -12.54 18.05 -6.92
N GLY A 400 -13.54 18.92 -6.84
CA GLY A 400 -14.80 18.77 -7.58
C GLY A 400 -15.45 17.40 -7.34
N PHE A 401 -15.77 16.68 -8.41
CA PHE A 401 -16.34 15.33 -8.28
C PHE A 401 -15.41 14.33 -7.57
N GLY A 402 -14.10 14.59 -7.53
CA GLY A 402 -13.15 13.76 -6.79
C GLY A 402 -13.37 13.75 -5.28
N ASP A 403 -13.88 14.83 -4.68
CA ASP A 403 -14.16 14.87 -3.23
C ASP A 403 -15.28 13.89 -2.83
N LEU A 404 -16.29 13.76 -3.68
CA LEU A 404 -17.35 12.78 -3.51
C LEU A 404 -16.78 11.35 -3.47
N LEU A 405 -15.85 11.05 -4.38
CA LEU A 405 -15.26 9.72 -4.55
C LEU A 405 -14.15 9.41 -3.52
N ALA A 406 -13.54 10.44 -2.92
CA ALA A 406 -12.42 10.31 -1.99
C ALA A 406 -12.74 9.49 -0.72
N ASP A 407 -14.03 9.36 -0.41
CA ASP A 407 -14.48 8.59 0.75
C ASP A 407 -14.80 7.11 0.42
N GLY A 408 -14.62 6.70 -0.84
CA GLY A 408 -14.86 5.35 -1.35
C GLY A 408 -16.32 5.09 -1.73
N VAL A 409 -16.53 4.00 -2.47
CA VAL A 409 -17.81 3.67 -3.13
C VAL A 409 -19.03 3.69 -2.21
N LYS A 410 -18.94 3.16 -0.98
CA LYS A 410 -20.06 3.14 -0.02
C LYS A 410 -20.57 4.55 0.30
N LYS A 411 -19.67 5.44 0.72
CA LYS A 411 -20.01 6.81 1.10
C LYS A 411 -20.40 7.65 -0.13
N ALA A 412 -19.74 7.42 -1.27
CA ALA A 412 -20.06 8.10 -2.52
C ALA A 412 -21.47 7.75 -3.01
N SER A 413 -21.85 6.47 -2.97
CA SER A 413 -23.18 6.01 -3.39
C SER A 413 -24.29 6.46 -2.46
N GLU A 414 -24.06 6.49 -1.15
CA GLU A 414 -24.98 7.06 -0.18
C GLU A 414 -25.25 8.56 -0.44
N ARG A 415 -24.21 9.33 -0.79
CA ARG A 415 -24.33 10.76 -1.09
C ARG A 415 -25.03 11.05 -2.42
N ILE A 416 -24.78 10.26 -3.46
CA ILE A 416 -25.49 10.38 -4.75
C ILE A 416 -26.94 9.92 -4.62
N GLY A 417 -27.18 8.84 -3.89
CA GLY A 417 -28.50 8.24 -3.73
C GLY A 417 -29.05 7.70 -5.05
N LYS A 418 -30.36 7.88 -5.29
CA LYS A 418 -31.06 7.47 -6.52
C LYS A 418 -30.90 5.97 -6.87
N GLY A 419 -30.79 5.10 -5.87
CA GLY A 419 -30.59 3.66 -6.05
C GLY A 419 -29.16 3.28 -6.47
N SER A 420 -28.23 4.23 -6.49
CA SER A 420 -26.83 3.94 -6.85
C SER A 420 -26.10 3.05 -5.84
N GLN A 421 -26.66 2.89 -4.65
CA GLN A 421 -26.19 1.96 -3.63
C GLN A 421 -26.34 0.49 -4.04
N ASP A 422 -27.29 0.15 -4.92
CA ASP A 422 -27.60 -1.24 -5.29
C ASP A 422 -26.48 -1.90 -6.11
N PHE A 423 -25.61 -1.09 -6.73
CA PHE A 423 -24.44 -1.54 -7.50
C PHE A 423 -23.11 -0.99 -6.93
N ALA A 424 -23.13 -0.52 -5.68
CA ALA A 424 -21.92 -0.14 -4.94
C ALA A 424 -21.28 -1.39 -4.32
N LEU A 425 -20.30 -1.99 -4.99
CA LEU A 425 -19.68 -3.25 -4.55
C LEU A 425 -18.73 -3.04 -3.36
N HIS A 426 -19.23 -3.30 -2.15
CA HIS A 426 -18.45 -3.26 -0.90
C HIS A 426 -18.98 -4.27 0.14
N VAL A 427 -18.17 -4.53 1.18
CA VAL A 427 -18.57 -5.30 2.38
C VAL A 427 -18.16 -4.52 3.63
#